data_AF-A0A7Y5MQ49-F1
#
_entry.id   AF-A0A7Y5MQ49-F1
#
_cell.length_a   1.000
_cell.length_b   1.000
_cell.length_c   1.000
_cell.angle_alpha   90.00
_cell.angle_beta   90.00
_cell.angle_gamma   90.00
#
_symmetry.space_group_name_H-M   'P 1'
#
loop_
_entity.id
_entity.type
_entity.pdbx_description
1 polymer ?
#
loop_
_entity_poly.entity_id
_entity_poly.type
_entity_poly.pdbx_seq_one_letter_code
_entity_poly.pdbx_strand_id
1 'polypeptide(L)'
;YSPDFDKYFEWHCKINYIQIEELLGVCEKHKVHLSLNSLKNETNVRFITLREFGAKWTFGQRIAVVLSDLQKGGWTVLKQQSEYCIYDNNNFLDNGWLPL
;
A
#
# COMPACT_ATOMS: atom_id res chain seq x y z
N TYR A 1 -4.39 -19.75 25.13
CA TYR A 1 -4.11 -18.39 24.63
C TYR A 1 -3.91 -18.48 23.13
N SER A 2 -4.95 -18.18 22.34
CA SER A 2 -4.72 -17.84 20.94
C SER A 2 -4.28 -16.38 20.96
N PRO A 3 -3.15 -15.98 20.37
CA PRO A 3 -2.93 -14.57 20.10
C PRO A 3 -4.08 -14.16 19.18
N ASP A 4 -4.89 -13.18 19.58
CA ASP A 4 -5.83 -12.55 18.66
C ASP A 4 -4.97 -11.74 17.70
N PHE A 5 -4.67 -12.34 16.54
CA PHE A 5 -4.06 -11.61 15.44
C PHE A 5 -5.09 -10.64 14.88
N ASP A 6 -4.71 -9.37 14.75
CA ASP A 6 -5.58 -8.37 14.17
C ASP A 6 -5.84 -8.74 12.70
N LYS A 7 -7.11 -8.97 12.38
CA LYS A 7 -7.54 -9.27 11.01
C LYS A 7 -7.65 -7.96 10.25
N TYR A 8 -7.14 -7.94 9.04
CA TYR A 8 -7.16 -6.73 8.21
C TYR A 8 -7.29 -7.04 6.74
N PHE A 9 -7.80 -6.08 5.99
CA PHE A 9 -7.70 -6.06 4.55
C PHE A 9 -6.39 -5.42 4.13
N GLU A 10 -5.72 -6.01 3.16
CA GLU A 10 -4.49 -5.47 2.59
C GLU A 10 -4.66 -5.30 1.09
N TRP A 11 -4.21 -4.16 0.57
CA TRP A 11 -4.14 -3.88 -0.87
C TRP A 11 -2.73 -3.49 -1.25
N HIS A 12 -2.26 -4.08 -2.34
CA HIS A 12 -0.97 -3.78 -2.95
C HIS A 12 -1.19 -3.22 -4.35
N CYS A 13 -0.52 -2.12 -4.66
CA CYS A 13 -0.57 -1.45 -5.96
C CYS A 13 0.82 -1.27 -6.51
N LYS A 14 1.09 -1.87 -7.68
CA LYS A 14 2.33 -1.65 -8.43
C LYS A 14 2.14 -0.46 -9.35
N ILE A 15 3.00 0.55 -9.19
CA ILE A 15 3.00 1.77 -10.01
C ILE A 15 4.36 2.02 -10.64
N ASN A 16 4.40 2.84 -11.68
CA ASN A 16 5.66 3.45 -12.13
C ASN A 16 6.20 4.42 -11.07
N TYR A 17 7.52 4.42 -10.90
CA TYR A 17 8.20 5.22 -9.88
C TYR A 17 8.77 6.50 -10.49
N ILE A 18 7.95 7.55 -10.47
CA ILE A 18 8.26 8.91 -10.94
C ILE A 18 7.74 9.91 -9.90
N GLN A 19 8.18 11.18 -9.97
CA GLN A 19 7.64 12.26 -9.12
C GLN A 19 7.66 11.89 -7.63
N ILE A 20 8.86 11.57 -7.13
CA ILE A 20 9.04 10.89 -5.84
C ILE A 20 8.48 11.72 -4.68
N GLU A 21 8.74 13.03 -4.67
CA GLU A 21 8.29 13.92 -3.60
C GLU A 21 6.76 14.02 -3.56
N GLU A 22 6.12 14.18 -4.71
CA GLU A 22 4.66 14.21 -4.83
C GLU A 22 4.04 12.86 -4.46
N LEU A 23 4.69 11.76 -4.86
CA LEU A 23 4.25 10.40 -4.55
C LEU A 23 4.29 10.13 -3.04
N LEU A 24 5.35 10.58 -2.36
CA LEU A 24 5.46 10.50 -0.91
C LEU A 24 4.34 11.32 -0.24
N GLY A 25 4.04 12.52 -0.74
CA GLY A 25 2.91 13.32 -0.26
C GLY A 25 1.55 12.62 -0.42
N VAL A 26 1.33 11.93 -1.54
CA VAL A 26 0.13 11.08 -1.73
C VAL A 26 0.11 9.93 -0.71
N CYS A 27 1.25 9.28 -0.47
CA CYS A 27 1.34 8.19 0.48
C CYS A 27 1.03 8.65 1.92
N GLU A 28 1.60 9.78 2.33
CA GLU A 28 1.38 10.38 3.64
C GLU A 28 -0.07 10.82 3.85
N LYS A 29 -0.67 11.44 2.82
CA LYS A 29 -2.08 11.88 2.83
C LYS A 29 -3.03 10.72 3.07
N HIS A 30 -2.81 9.59 2.40
CA HIS A 30 -3.72 8.44 2.47
C HIS A 30 -3.35 7.40 3.53
N LYS A 31 -2.26 7.63 4.26
CA LYS A 31 -1.69 6.69 5.25
C LYS A 31 -1.49 5.31 4.61
N VAL A 32 -0.78 5.30 3.49
CA VAL A 32 -0.35 4.10 2.76
C VAL A 32 1.18 4.06 2.73
N HIS A 33 1.74 2.87 2.58
CA HIS A 33 3.19 2.66 2.64
C HIS A 33 3.77 2.51 1.25
N LEU A 34 4.86 3.23 0.97
CA LEU A 34 5.65 3.04 -0.24
C LEU A 34 6.81 2.07 0.06
N SER A 35 6.96 1.03 -0.76
CA SER A 35 8.03 0.05 -0.59
C SER A 35 9.41 0.69 -0.77
N LEU A 36 10.37 0.35 0.10
CA LEU A 36 11.77 0.77 -0.07
C LEU A 36 12.38 0.18 -1.35
N ASN A 37 12.12 -1.11 -1.56
CA ASN A 37 12.69 -1.89 -2.65
C ASN A 37 11.67 -2.14 -3.75
N SER A 38 12.13 -2.14 -4.99
CA SER A 38 11.45 -2.83 -6.07
C SER A 38 11.71 -4.34 -5.99
N LEU A 39 10.91 -5.16 -6.67
CA LEU A 39 11.35 -6.52 -7.00
C LEU A 39 12.70 -6.43 -7.73
N LYS A 40 13.59 -7.40 -7.48
CA LYS A 40 14.94 -7.43 -8.07
C LYS A 40 14.84 -7.20 -9.58
N ASN A 41 15.54 -6.18 -10.08
CA ASN A 41 15.63 -5.74 -11.48
C ASN A 41 14.55 -4.78 -12.01
N GLU A 42 13.61 -4.29 -11.19
CA GLU A 42 12.61 -3.30 -11.64
C GLU A 42 12.75 -1.92 -10.95
N THR A 43 13.81 -1.18 -11.22
CA THR A 43 14.08 0.11 -10.53
C THR A 43 12.99 1.16 -10.71
N ASN A 44 12.23 1.09 -11.82
CA ASN A 44 11.25 2.07 -12.24
C ASN A 44 9.83 1.77 -11.74
N VAL A 45 9.68 0.85 -10.79
CA VAL A 45 8.38 0.55 -10.18
C VAL A 45 8.48 0.54 -8.66
N ARG A 46 7.37 0.83 -8.00
CA ARG A 46 7.21 0.69 -6.55
C ARG A 46 5.86 0.09 -6.21
N PHE A 47 5.77 -0.42 -4.99
CA PHE A 47 4.53 -0.91 -4.42
C PHE A 47 4.01 0.09 -3.39
N ILE A 48 2.73 0.40 -3.49
CA ILE A 48 1.96 1.06 -2.44
C ILE A 48 1.16 -0.02 -1.71
N THR A 49 1.24 -0.04 -0.38
CA THR A 49 0.49 -0.96 0.48
C THR A 49 -0.47 -0.20 1.38
N LEU A 50 -1.74 -0.58 1.36
CA LEU A 50 -2.79 -0.06 2.23
C LEU A 50 -3.28 -1.18 3.15
N ARG A 51 -3.29 -0.93 4.46
CA ARG A 51 -3.94 -1.78 5.46
C ARG A 51 -5.18 -1.12 6.02
N GLU A 52 -6.24 -1.90 6.17
CA GLU A 52 -7.49 -1.48 6.78
C GLU A 52 -8.00 -2.56 7.75
N PHE A 53 -8.05 -2.20 9.03
CA PHE A 53 -8.51 -3.08 10.12
C PHE A 53 -10.04 -3.00 10.34
N GLY A 54 -10.71 -2.06 9.67
CA GLY A 54 -12.14 -1.88 9.71
C GLY A 54 -12.92 -2.69 8.67
N ALA A 55 -14.06 -2.15 8.25
CA ALA A 55 -14.97 -2.84 7.34
C ALA A 55 -14.45 -2.88 5.89
N LYS A 56 -14.79 -3.96 5.17
CA LYS A 56 -14.50 -4.13 3.73
C LYS A 56 -14.97 -2.94 2.87
N TRP A 57 -16.09 -2.32 3.26
CA TRP A 57 -16.60 -1.13 2.58
C TRP A 57 -15.63 0.06 2.69
N THR A 58 -15.15 0.35 3.91
CA THR A 58 -14.15 1.40 4.16
C THR A 58 -12.87 1.13 3.38
N PHE A 59 -12.41 -0.11 3.37
CA PHE A 59 -11.25 -0.53 2.59
C PHE A 59 -11.41 -0.20 1.10
N GLY A 60 -12.55 -0.56 0.50
CA GLY A 60 -12.84 -0.26 -0.90
C GLY A 60 -12.89 1.25 -1.19
N GLN A 61 -13.48 2.05 -0.30
CA GLN A 61 -13.50 3.51 -0.43
C GLN A 61 -12.09 4.10 -0.37
N ARG A 62 -11.24 3.65 0.56
CA ARG A 62 -9.85 4.11 0.67
C ARG A 62 -9.05 3.79 -0.60
N ILE A 63 -9.19 2.57 -1.14
CA ILE A 63 -8.55 2.21 -2.42
C ILE A 63 -8.99 3.14 -3.54
N ALA A 64 -10.29 3.40 -3.68
CA ALA A 64 -10.81 4.26 -4.74
C ALA A 64 -10.26 5.68 -4.67
N VAL A 65 -10.12 6.24 -3.46
CA VAL A 65 -9.56 7.57 -3.25
C VAL A 65 -8.06 7.61 -3.58
N VAL A 66 -7.28 6.61 -3.13
CA VAL A 66 -5.86 6.50 -3.47
C VAL A 66 -5.67 6.40 -4.99
N LEU A 67 -6.42 5.53 -5.65
CA LEU A 67 -6.36 5.36 -7.11
C LEU A 67 -6.70 6.66 -7.86
N SER A 68 -7.70 7.41 -7.39
CA SER A 68 -8.09 8.68 -8.01
C SER A 68 -6.96 9.70 -7.93
N ASP A 69 -6.28 9.81 -6.79
CA ASP A 69 -5.17 10.75 -6.62
C ASP A 69 -3.93 10.31 -7.41
N LEU A 70 -3.64 9.01 -7.45
CA LEU A 70 -2.56 8.46 -8.28
C LEU A 70 -2.81 8.76 -9.77
N GLN A 71 -4.04 8.59 -10.25
CA GLN A 71 -4.39 8.89 -11.63
C GLN A 71 -4.24 10.39 -11.94
N LYS A 72 -4.70 11.27 -11.03
CA LYS A 72 -4.59 12.73 -11.20
C LYS A 72 -3.13 13.21 -11.21
N GLY A 73 -2.26 12.57 -10.45
CA GLY A 73 -0.82 12.88 -10.45
C GLY A 73 -0.02 12.21 -11.56
N GLY A 74 -0.67 11.45 -12.46
CA GLY A 74 -0.02 10.87 -13.63
C GLY A 74 0.76 9.58 -13.37
N TRP A 75 0.54 8.90 -12.24
CA TRP A 75 1.06 7.56 -12.00
C TRP A 75 0.20 6.51 -12.71
N THR A 76 0.86 5.59 -13.39
CA THR A 76 0.24 4.44 -14.05
C THR A 76 0.18 3.27 -13.08
N VAL A 77 -1.02 2.79 -12.81
CA VAL A 77 -1.26 1.55 -12.08
C VAL A 77 -1.01 0.37 -13.01
N LEU A 78 0.08 -0.38 -12.74
CA LEU A 78 0.50 -1.53 -13.53
C LEU A 78 -0.18 -2.81 -13.09
N LYS A 79 -0.41 -2.96 -11.78
CA LYS A 79 -1.08 -4.12 -11.18
C LYS A 79 -1.66 -3.71 -9.82
N GLN A 80 -2.75 -4.36 -9.43
CA GLN A 80 -3.26 -4.28 -8.07
C GLN A 80 -3.78 -5.64 -7.59
N GLN A 81 -3.73 -5.87 -6.28
CA GLN A 81 -4.26 -7.06 -5.62
C GLN A 81 -4.76 -6.70 -4.23
N SER A 82 -5.82 -7.38 -3.79
CA SER A 82 -6.33 -7.27 -2.41
C SER A 82 -6.43 -8.65 -1.78
N GLU A 83 -6.18 -8.70 -0.48
CA GLU A 83 -6.31 -9.88 0.35
C GLU A 83 -6.95 -9.55 1.69
N TYR A 84 -7.44 -10.58 2.38
CA TYR A 84 -7.95 -10.48 3.74
C TYR A 84 -7.09 -11.36 4.64
N CYS A 85 -6.31 -10.72 5.48
CA CYS A 85 -5.39 -11.38 6.39
C CYS A 85 -6.15 -11.88 7.62
N ILE A 86 -6.13 -13.20 7.82
CA ILE A 86 -6.76 -13.88 8.97
C ILE A 86 -5.77 -14.26 10.06
N TYR A 87 -4.47 -14.24 9.73
CA TYR A 87 -3.36 -14.61 10.60
C TYR A 87 -2.08 -14.00 10.02
N ASP A 88 -1.43 -13.12 10.79
CA ASP A 88 -0.13 -12.52 10.43
C ASP A 88 0.84 -12.66 11.60
N ASN A 89 1.89 -13.45 11.45
CA ASN A 89 2.91 -13.65 12.49
C ASN A 89 4.18 -12.82 12.25
N ASN A 90 4.17 -11.92 11.27
CA ASN A 90 5.34 -11.13 10.90
C ASN A 90 5.40 -9.83 11.70
N ASN A 91 6.00 -9.91 12.88
CA ASN A 91 6.15 -8.79 13.82
C ASN A 91 7.05 -7.63 13.34
N PHE A 92 7.71 -7.74 12.17
CA PHE A 92 8.74 -6.79 11.70
C PHE A 92 8.43 -6.19 10.32
N LEU A 93 7.18 -6.28 9.87
CA LEU A 93 6.77 -5.97 8.50
C LEU A 93 7.07 -4.50 8.10
N ASP A 94 7.08 -3.59 9.07
CA ASP A 94 7.28 -2.15 8.85
C ASP A 94 8.74 -1.77 8.54
N ASN A 95 9.71 -2.67 8.76
CA ASN A 95 11.14 -2.42 8.47
C ASN A 95 11.43 -2.30 6.95
N GLY A 96 10.46 -2.63 6.09
CA GLY A 96 10.57 -2.58 4.63
C GLY A 96 10.00 -1.31 3.99
N TRP A 97 9.53 -0.35 4.78
CA TRP A 97 8.80 0.83 4.30
C TRP A 97 9.64 2.10 4.43
N LEU A 98 9.44 3.03 3.49
CA LEU A 98 9.98 4.37 3.65
C LEU A 98 9.28 5.04 4.84
N PRO A 99 10.03 5.73 5.72
CA PRO A 99 9.42 6.51 6.78
C PRO A 99 8.48 7.55 6.14
N LEU A 100 7.31 7.72 6.78
CA LEU A 100 6.39 8.82 6.49
C LEU A 100 7.03 10.16 6.86
#